data_AF-A0A1E7J6S7-F1
#
_entry.id   AF-A0A1E7J6S7-F1
#
_cell.length_a   1.000
_cell.length_b   1.000
_cell.length_c   1.000
_cell.angle_alpha   90.00
_cell.angle_beta   90.00
_cell.angle_gamma   90.00
#
_symmetry.space_group_name_H-M   'P 1'
#
loop_
_entity.id
_entity.type
_entity.pdbx_description
1 polymer ?
#
loop_
_entity_poly.entity_id
_entity_poly.type
_entity_poly.pdbx_seq_one_letter_code
_entity_poly.pdbx_strand_id
1 'polypeptide(L)'
;MWPAVVMMSGVKHARITKGLVVFGRGDKVYSENRKPSIKRRSTMEESRSYEVNFFKPSTPFLKENLRAITIGLVIWFVATYGFQFLLKIVETPTPEAVYTAYQQIEPKLADGSATAEEKVAAANTYLALLGKSGALLKNDALKTAFTSTVYDLLPGDGKDTLMAAATKAATDSKVDVGFINSALGITENPAMMAVVPYALIAVTPDKLAMTDPALKPVMDKFFIHNQSFLTDTIVFGFPFHYLYTALILLTLFVLICLVYCFVIDGLMKKYEMEKSFE
;
A
#
# COMPACT_ATOMS: atom_id res chain seq x y z
N MET A 1 -4.45 7.32 27.68
CA MET A 1 -4.51 8.73 28.13
C MET A 1 -3.72 9.57 27.13
N TRP A 2 -4.39 10.05 26.08
CA TRP A 2 -3.89 10.98 25.05
C TRP A 2 -5.00 12.02 24.84
N PRO A 3 -4.71 13.33 24.76
CA PRO A 3 -5.74 14.35 24.90
C PRO A 3 -6.49 14.63 23.59
N ALA A 4 -7.71 15.14 23.81
CA ALA A 4 -8.75 15.43 22.84
C ALA A 4 -8.35 16.46 21.77
N VAL A 5 -8.74 16.17 20.52
CA VAL A 5 -8.81 17.15 19.44
C VAL A 5 -10.15 17.86 19.53
N VAL A 6 -10.11 19.13 19.94
CA VAL A 6 -11.22 20.08 19.93
C VAL A 6 -11.44 20.57 18.50
N MET A 7 -12.62 20.31 17.95
CA MET A 7 -13.12 20.99 16.74
C MET A 7 -13.44 22.45 17.07
N MET A 8 -12.76 23.40 16.41
CA MET A 8 -13.27 24.76 16.25
C MET A 8 -13.70 24.97 14.81
N SER A 9 -15.01 25.17 14.64
CA SER A 9 -15.65 25.67 13.44
C SER A 9 -15.43 27.18 13.28
N GLY A 10 -15.16 27.62 12.06
CA GLY A 10 -15.42 29.00 11.64
C GLY A 10 -14.17 29.81 11.28
N VAL A 11 -13.70 29.68 10.04
CA VAL A 11 -12.86 30.71 9.41
C VAL A 11 -13.47 31.09 8.08
N LYS A 12 -13.78 32.38 7.99
CA LYS A 12 -14.39 33.07 6.85
C LYS A 12 -13.44 33.11 5.66
N HIS A 13 -14.03 33.09 4.47
CA HIS A 13 -13.36 33.18 3.18
C HIS A 13 -12.40 34.39 3.10
N ALA A 14 -11.11 34.12 2.94
CA ALA A 14 -10.11 35.11 2.56
C ALA A 14 -9.90 35.07 1.03
N ARG A 15 -10.16 36.23 0.39
CA ARG A 15 -9.93 36.49 -1.03
C ARG A 15 -8.45 36.34 -1.37
N ILE A 16 -8.13 35.48 -2.36
CA ILE A 16 -6.80 35.36 -2.95
C ILE A 16 -6.62 36.49 -3.96
N THR A 17 -5.94 37.55 -3.56
CA THR A 17 -5.43 38.59 -4.47
C THR A 17 -4.12 38.12 -5.11
N LYS A 18 -4.07 38.19 -6.44
CA LYS A 18 -2.88 37.92 -7.27
C LYS A 18 -1.75 38.88 -6.90
N GLY A 19 -0.72 38.37 -6.22
CA GLY A 19 0.55 39.06 -6.00
C GLY A 19 1.53 38.72 -7.13
N LEU A 20 1.66 39.65 -8.07
CA LEU A 20 2.67 39.66 -9.14
C LEU A 20 4.04 39.94 -8.50
N VAL A 21 4.92 38.93 -8.41
CA VAL A 21 6.31 39.14 -7.97
C VAL A 21 7.13 39.64 -9.15
N VAL A 22 7.35 40.96 -9.18
CA VAL A 22 8.29 41.63 -10.09
C VAL A 22 9.68 41.49 -9.50
N PHE A 23 10.55 40.70 -10.14
CA PHE A 23 11.97 40.66 -9.82
C PHE A 23 12.65 41.95 -10.29
N GLY A 24 13.19 42.71 -9.34
CA GLY A 24 13.85 43.99 -9.56
C GLY A 24 15.17 43.85 -10.32
N ARG A 25 15.32 44.71 -11.34
CA ARG A 25 16.59 45.06 -11.98
C ARG A 25 17.53 45.72 -10.97
N GLY A 26 18.69 45.12 -10.75
CA GLY A 26 19.84 45.78 -10.16
C GLY A 26 20.72 46.34 -11.27
N ASP A 27 20.54 47.61 -11.59
CA ASP A 27 21.42 48.37 -12.48
C ASP A 27 22.77 48.60 -11.79
N LYS A 28 23.84 47.98 -12.29
CA LYS A 28 25.21 48.44 -12.08
C LYS A 28 25.79 48.89 -13.41
N VAL A 29 25.75 50.21 -13.57
CA VAL A 29 26.46 50.99 -14.57
C VAL A 29 27.96 50.82 -14.34
N TYR A 30 28.66 50.19 -15.28
CA TYR A 30 30.11 50.34 -15.43
C TYR A 30 30.38 51.12 -16.71
N SER A 31 30.90 52.33 -16.54
CA SER A 31 31.34 53.22 -17.60
C SER A 31 32.70 52.77 -18.17
N GLU A 32 32.70 52.56 -19.48
CA GLU A 32 33.68 53.08 -20.43
C GLU A 32 35.19 52.77 -20.24
N ASN A 33 35.73 51.96 -21.15
CA ASN A 33 36.88 52.41 -21.94
C ASN A 33 37.04 51.60 -23.24
N ARG A 34 36.87 52.30 -24.38
CA ARG A 34 37.14 51.81 -25.73
C ARG A 34 38.65 51.78 -26.01
N LYS A 35 39.13 50.72 -26.67
CA LYS A 35 40.26 50.78 -27.63
C LYS A 35 40.00 49.88 -28.84
N PRO A 36 40.59 50.19 -30.01
CA PRO A 36 39.95 49.98 -31.31
C PRO A 36 40.33 48.67 -32.01
N SER A 37 39.36 48.19 -32.81
CA SER A 37 39.46 47.39 -34.02
C SER A 37 40.72 46.54 -34.23
N ILE A 38 40.65 45.28 -33.81
CA ILE A 38 41.35 44.19 -34.50
C ILE A 38 40.30 43.46 -35.32
N LYS A 39 40.43 43.56 -36.65
CA LYS A 39 39.66 42.83 -37.66
C LYS A 39 39.90 41.34 -37.42
N ARG A 40 39.08 40.73 -36.56
CA ARG A 40 39.11 39.30 -36.26
C ARG A 40 38.66 38.59 -37.53
N ARG A 41 39.66 38.12 -38.29
CA ARG A 41 39.52 37.22 -39.42
C ARG A 41 38.55 36.12 -38.99
N SER A 42 37.42 36.05 -39.69
CA SER A 42 36.47 34.93 -39.68
C SER A 42 37.23 33.65 -40.02
N THR A 43 37.81 33.01 -39.02
CA THR A 43 37.95 31.56 -39.04
C THR A 43 36.57 31.04 -38.71
N MET A 44 35.87 30.56 -39.73
CA MET A 44 34.84 29.55 -39.58
C MET A 44 35.50 28.36 -38.86
N GLU A 45 35.63 28.43 -37.54
CA GLU A 45 35.54 27.20 -36.78
C GLU A 45 34.08 26.80 -36.91
N GLU A 46 33.89 25.88 -37.84
CA GLU A 46 32.79 24.95 -37.91
C GLU A 46 32.42 24.56 -36.47
N SER A 47 31.48 25.29 -35.87
CA SER A 47 30.74 24.82 -34.71
C SER A 47 29.95 23.63 -35.26
N ARG A 48 30.60 22.47 -35.37
CA ARG A 48 29.91 21.20 -35.63
C ARG A 48 28.87 21.14 -34.54
N SER A 49 27.64 21.47 -34.91
CA SER A 49 26.51 21.36 -34.03
C SER A 49 26.50 19.89 -33.65
N TYR A 50 26.90 19.61 -32.42
CA TYR A 50 26.72 18.30 -31.82
C TYR A 50 25.21 18.14 -31.65
N GLU A 51 24.50 17.86 -32.76
CA GLU A 51 23.14 17.38 -32.73
C GLU A 51 23.20 15.97 -32.14
N VAL A 52 23.14 15.92 -30.81
CA VAL A 52 23.06 14.68 -30.06
C VAL A 52 21.65 14.13 -30.24
N ASN A 53 21.41 13.48 -31.38
CA ASN A 53 20.19 12.72 -31.61
C ASN A 53 20.26 11.42 -30.81
N PHE A 54 19.61 11.38 -29.64
CA PHE A 54 19.54 10.20 -28.77
C PHE A 54 19.01 8.95 -29.49
N PHE A 55 18.09 9.11 -30.43
CA PHE A 55 17.50 7.98 -31.16
C PHE A 55 18.25 7.60 -32.44
N LYS A 56 19.21 8.43 -32.88
CA LYS A 56 20.02 8.22 -34.09
C LYS A 56 21.46 8.69 -33.86
N PRO A 57 22.24 7.97 -33.03
CA PRO A 57 23.63 8.35 -32.75
C PRO A 57 24.47 8.26 -34.03
N SER A 58 25.13 9.37 -34.37
CA SER A 58 25.94 9.52 -35.58
C SER A 58 27.38 9.01 -35.40
N THR A 59 27.95 9.11 -34.19
CA THR A 59 29.34 8.69 -33.93
C THR A 59 29.46 7.25 -33.41
N PRO A 60 30.54 6.52 -33.74
CA PRO A 60 30.79 5.17 -33.21
C PRO A 60 30.80 5.10 -31.67
N PHE A 61 31.41 6.08 -31.02
CA PHE A 61 31.44 6.19 -29.55
C PHE A 61 30.02 6.27 -28.95
N LEU A 62 29.16 7.14 -29.50
CA LEU A 62 27.78 7.29 -29.01
C LEU A 62 26.99 5.97 -29.17
N LYS A 63 27.17 5.24 -30.27
CA LYS A 63 26.52 3.94 -30.46
C LYS A 63 26.89 2.92 -29.38
N GLU A 64 28.19 2.85 -29.02
CA GLU A 64 28.66 1.92 -27.98
C GLU A 64 28.21 2.36 -26.58
N ASN A 65 28.22 3.66 -26.28
CA ASN A 65 27.71 4.19 -25.01
C ASN A 65 26.21 3.89 -24.84
N LEU A 66 25.38 4.20 -25.86
CA LEU A 66 23.95 3.91 -25.81
C LEU A 66 23.66 2.41 -25.62
N ARG A 67 24.46 1.53 -26.24
CA ARG A 67 24.35 0.08 -26.02
C ARG A 67 24.62 -0.30 -24.57
N ALA A 68 25.65 0.27 -23.94
CA ALA A 68 25.95 0.02 -22.52
C ALA A 68 24.81 0.48 -21.61
N ILE A 69 24.28 1.69 -21.83
CA ILE A 69 23.12 2.22 -21.10
C ILE A 69 21.91 1.30 -21.28
N THR A 70 21.62 0.90 -22.51
CA THR A 70 20.47 0.04 -22.83
C THR A 70 20.56 -1.31 -22.13
N ILE A 71 21.75 -1.94 -22.13
CA ILE A 71 21.97 -3.20 -21.42
C ILE A 71 21.73 -3.04 -19.92
N GLY A 72 22.28 -1.99 -19.30
CA GLY A 72 22.07 -1.72 -17.88
C GLY A 72 20.60 -1.52 -17.52
N LEU A 73 19.87 -0.76 -18.35
CA LEU A 73 18.43 -0.55 -18.18
C LEU A 73 17.63 -1.84 -18.34
N VAL A 74 17.97 -2.71 -19.30
CA VAL A 74 17.33 -4.02 -19.48
C VAL A 74 17.55 -4.91 -18.26
N ILE A 75 18.79 -4.99 -17.74
CA ILE A 75 19.09 -5.77 -16.53
C ILE A 75 18.27 -5.27 -15.35
N TRP A 76 18.27 -3.95 -15.11
CA TRP A 76 17.51 -3.35 -14.03
C TRP A 76 15.99 -3.59 -14.17
N PHE A 77 15.46 -3.45 -15.39
CA PHE A 77 14.06 -3.73 -15.69
C PHE A 77 13.71 -5.19 -15.39
N VAL A 78 14.52 -6.14 -15.88
CA VAL A 78 14.31 -7.58 -15.63
C VAL A 78 14.40 -7.89 -14.13
N ALA A 79 15.35 -7.31 -13.40
CA ALA A 79 15.46 -7.54 -11.96
C ALA A 79 14.26 -6.98 -11.17
N THR A 80 13.76 -5.82 -11.57
CA THR A 80 12.65 -5.12 -10.90
C THR A 80 11.31 -5.79 -11.22
N TYR A 81 10.99 -5.95 -12.50
CA TYR A 81 9.71 -6.49 -12.94
C TYR A 81 9.69 -8.01 -13.01
N GLY A 82 10.81 -8.66 -13.37
CA GLY A 82 10.91 -10.12 -13.38
C GLY A 82 10.68 -10.72 -12.00
N PHE A 83 11.09 -10.04 -10.93
CA PHE A 83 10.74 -10.46 -9.56
C PHE A 83 9.23 -10.36 -9.28
N GLN A 84 8.55 -9.31 -9.76
CA GLN A 84 7.09 -9.19 -9.62
C GLN A 84 6.35 -10.29 -10.37
N PHE A 85 6.79 -10.62 -11.59
CA PHE A 85 6.26 -11.75 -12.33
C PHE A 85 6.54 -13.08 -11.65
N LEU A 86 7.75 -13.25 -11.10
CA LEU A 86 8.12 -14.45 -10.36
C LEU A 86 7.18 -14.65 -9.16
N LEU A 87 6.98 -13.60 -8.33
CA LEU A 87 6.02 -13.63 -7.23
C LEU A 87 4.65 -14.09 -7.71
N LYS A 88 4.15 -13.47 -8.79
CA LYS A 88 2.82 -13.82 -9.34
C LYS A 88 2.71 -15.28 -9.80
N ILE A 89 3.79 -15.86 -10.33
CA ILE A 89 3.83 -17.25 -10.80
C ILE A 89 3.90 -18.24 -9.63
N VAL A 90 4.62 -17.89 -8.56
CA VAL A 90 4.82 -18.79 -7.40
C VAL A 90 3.74 -18.66 -6.32
N GLU A 91 2.87 -17.66 -6.42
CA GLU A 91 1.74 -17.44 -5.53
C GLU A 91 0.74 -18.60 -5.56
N THR A 92 0.46 -19.19 -4.40
CA THR A 92 -0.61 -20.17 -4.19
C THR A 92 -1.70 -19.61 -3.27
N PRO A 93 -2.99 -19.79 -3.59
CA PRO A 93 -4.09 -19.35 -2.74
C PRO A 93 -4.09 -20.17 -1.45
N THR A 94 -3.75 -19.52 -0.34
CA THR A 94 -3.63 -20.17 0.97
C THR A 94 -4.68 -19.57 1.91
N PRO A 95 -5.61 -20.39 2.43
CA PRO A 95 -6.61 -19.91 3.37
C PRO A 95 -5.98 -19.65 4.74
N GLU A 96 -6.41 -18.57 5.39
CA GLU A 96 -6.03 -18.29 6.79
C GLU A 96 -6.56 -19.37 7.74
N ALA A 97 -5.80 -19.65 8.81
CA ALA A 97 -6.18 -20.65 9.81
C ALA A 97 -7.58 -20.41 10.41
N VAL A 98 -7.93 -19.14 10.67
CA VAL A 98 -9.25 -18.74 11.17
C VAL A 98 -10.37 -19.14 10.21
N TYR A 99 -10.15 -19.00 8.90
CA TYR A 99 -11.14 -19.37 7.90
C TYR A 99 -11.29 -20.89 7.77
N THR A 100 -10.19 -21.64 7.85
CA THR A 100 -10.26 -23.12 7.85
C THR A 100 -11.01 -23.66 9.06
N ALA A 101 -10.83 -23.04 10.24
CA ALA A 101 -11.60 -23.38 11.44
C ALA A 101 -13.08 -23.06 11.25
N TYR A 102 -13.40 -21.89 10.68
CA TYR A 102 -14.78 -21.50 10.38
C TYR A 102 -15.46 -22.47 9.40
N GLN A 103 -14.78 -22.94 8.35
CA GLN A 103 -15.33 -23.90 7.40
C GLN A 103 -15.79 -25.22 8.05
N GLN A 104 -15.19 -25.60 9.18
CA GLN A 104 -15.60 -26.78 9.96
C GLN A 104 -16.81 -26.50 10.85
N ILE A 105 -17.01 -25.23 11.24
CA ILE A 105 -18.06 -24.77 12.15
C ILE A 105 -19.33 -24.37 11.38
N GLU A 106 -19.19 -23.80 10.17
CA GLU A 106 -20.29 -23.35 9.31
C GLU A 106 -21.46 -24.34 9.18
N PRO A 107 -21.25 -25.64 8.86
CA PRO A 107 -22.37 -26.58 8.78
C PRO A 107 -23.09 -26.77 10.13
N LYS A 108 -22.36 -26.69 11.25
CA LYS A 108 -22.91 -26.81 12.61
C LYS A 108 -23.67 -25.56 13.05
N LEU A 109 -23.34 -24.40 12.48
CA LEU A 109 -24.12 -23.18 12.69
C LEU A 109 -25.44 -23.25 11.92
N ALA A 110 -25.41 -23.79 10.71
CA ALA A 110 -26.59 -23.93 9.86
C ALA A 110 -27.60 -24.94 10.41
N ASP A 111 -27.15 -26.03 11.04
CA ASP A 111 -28.00 -27.05 11.66
C ASP A 111 -28.39 -26.74 13.13
N GLY A 112 -27.80 -25.71 13.73
CA GLY A 112 -28.02 -25.30 15.11
C GLY A 112 -27.35 -26.20 16.16
N SER A 113 -26.49 -27.14 15.75
CA SER A 113 -25.77 -28.07 16.63
C SER A 113 -24.46 -27.51 17.22
N ALA A 114 -24.03 -26.32 16.76
CA ALA A 114 -22.81 -25.69 17.23
C ALA A 114 -22.79 -25.45 18.75
N THR A 115 -21.67 -25.82 19.36
CA THR A 115 -21.36 -25.57 20.78
C THR A 115 -21.16 -24.07 21.05
N ALA A 116 -21.15 -23.68 22.34
CA ALA A 116 -20.90 -22.29 22.72
C ALA A 116 -19.49 -21.85 22.30
N GLU A 117 -18.48 -22.70 22.44
CA GLU A 117 -17.11 -22.39 22.01
C GLU A 117 -17.02 -22.19 20.49
N GLU A 118 -17.71 -23.03 19.71
CA GLU A 118 -17.75 -22.90 18.25
C GLU A 118 -18.46 -21.61 17.79
N LYS A 119 -19.54 -21.22 18.48
CA LYS A 119 -20.23 -19.95 18.25
C LYS A 119 -19.34 -18.74 18.57
N VAL A 120 -18.56 -18.79 19.65
CA VAL A 120 -17.56 -17.75 19.97
C VAL A 120 -16.51 -17.66 18.86
N ALA A 121 -15.98 -18.79 18.39
CA ALA A 121 -15.02 -18.84 17.30
C ALA A 121 -15.59 -18.27 15.98
N ALA A 122 -16.85 -18.57 15.68
CA ALA A 122 -17.56 -18.01 14.52
C ALA A 122 -17.75 -16.49 14.64
N ALA A 123 -18.22 -16.00 15.79
CA ALA A 123 -18.39 -14.57 16.04
C ALA A 123 -17.05 -13.81 15.92
N ASN A 124 -15.96 -14.38 16.45
CA ASN A 124 -14.62 -13.81 16.32
C ASN A 124 -14.14 -13.80 14.85
N THR A 125 -14.52 -14.80 14.06
CA THR A 125 -14.24 -14.83 12.62
C THR A 125 -14.99 -13.72 11.87
N TYR A 126 -16.28 -13.52 12.16
CA TYR A 126 -17.05 -12.41 11.57
C TYR A 126 -16.50 -11.05 11.97
N LEU A 127 -16.09 -10.90 13.24
CA LEU A 127 -15.52 -9.66 13.75
C LEU A 127 -14.15 -9.37 13.10
N ALA A 128 -13.30 -10.39 12.96
CA ALA A 128 -12.05 -10.28 12.23
C ALA A 128 -12.29 -9.82 10.77
N LEU A 129 -13.29 -10.41 10.11
CA LEU A 129 -13.67 -10.03 8.75
C LEU A 129 -14.16 -8.58 8.66
N LEU A 130 -15.05 -8.16 9.56
CA LEU A 130 -15.55 -6.78 9.64
C LEU A 130 -14.42 -5.78 9.90
N GLY A 131 -13.41 -6.16 10.69
CA GLY A 131 -12.22 -5.36 10.95
C GLY A 131 -11.27 -5.20 9.76
N LYS A 132 -11.32 -6.10 8.76
CA LYS A 132 -10.41 -6.04 7.58
C LYS A 132 -10.75 -4.90 6.62
N SER A 133 -11.99 -4.42 6.56
CA SER A 133 -12.37 -3.35 5.63
C SER A 133 -13.58 -2.55 6.08
N GLY A 134 -13.49 -1.22 6.03
CA GLY A 134 -14.62 -0.33 6.29
C GLY A 134 -15.80 -0.51 5.32
N ALA A 135 -15.58 -1.10 4.14
CA ALA A 135 -16.66 -1.44 3.21
C ALA A 135 -17.51 -2.62 3.73
N LEU A 136 -16.91 -3.54 4.50
CA LEU A 136 -17.60 -4.69 5.08
C LEU A 136 -18.51 -4.29 6.23
N LEU A 137 -18.27 -3.15 6.88
CA LEU A 137 -19.17 -2.59 7.89
C LEU A 137 -20.55 -2.18 7.33
N LYS A 138 -20.71 -2.15 6.00
CA LYS A 138 -21.99 -1.91 5.32
C LYS A 138 -22.68 -3.20 4.87
N ASN A 139 -22.07 -4.36 5.13
CA ASN A 139 -22.64 -5.64 4.74
C ASN A 139 -23.61 -6.13 5.83
N ASP A 140 -24.90 -5.96 5.56
CA ASP A 140 -25.95 -6.32 6.52
C ASP A 140 -25.99 -7.82 6.83
N ALA A 141 -25.70 -8.69 5.86
CA ALA A 141 -25.65 -10.14 6.07
C ALA A 141 -24.56 -10.51 7.08
N LEU A 142 -23.38 -9.90 6.98
CA LEU A 142 -22.26 -10.16 7.88
C LEU A 142 -22.53 -9.65 9.30
N LYS A 143 -23.12 -8.45 9.40
CA LYS A 143 -23.52 -7.89 10.69
C LYS A 143 -24.67 -8.67 11.33
N THR A 144 -25.60 -9.17 10.52
CA THR A 144 -26.70 -10.02 10.97
C THR A 144 -26.16 -11.36 11.48
N ALA A 145 -25.25 -11.99 10.75
CA ALA A 145 -24.57 -13.21 11.18
C ALA A 145 -23.84 -13.03 12.51
N PHE A 146 -23.05 -11.97 12.63
CA PHE A 146 -22.38 -11.61 13.89
C PHE A 146 -23.38 -11.39 15.03
N THR A 147 -24.36 -10.52 14.83
CA THR A 147 -25.36 -10.17 15.86
C THR A 147 -26.18 -11.39 16.28
N SER A 148 -26.55 -12.25 15.33
CA SER A 148 -27.32 -13.49 15.60
C SER A 148 -26.49 -14.50 16.39
N THR A 149 -25.20 -14.62 16.07
CA THR A 149 -24.29 -15.51 16.80
C THR A 149 -24.10 -15.03 18.25
N VAL A 150 -23.89 -13.72 18.45
CA VAL A 150 -23.78 -13.12 19.80
C VAL A 150 -25.11 -13.24 20.57
N TYR A 151 -26.25 -13.05 19.90
CA TYR A 151 -27.56 -13.18 20.54
C TYR A 151 -27.76 -14.56 21.14
N ASP A 152 -27.37 -15.62 20.42
CA ASP A 152 -27.54 -16.99 20.90
C ASP A 152 -26.56 -17.38 22.01
N LEU A 153 -25.37 -16.74 22.06
CA LEU A 153 -24.39 -16.92 23.12
C LEU A 153 -24.81 -16.31 24.46
N LEU A 154 -25.72 -15.32 24.45
CA LEU A 154 -26.10 -14.57 25.64
C LEU A 154 -27.27 -15.23 26.40
N PRO A 155 -27.29 -15.11 27.74
CA PRO A 155 -28.45 -15.48 28.55
C PRO A 155 -29.65 -14.56 28.26
N GLY A 156 -30.84 -14.93 28.75
CA GLY A 156 -32.11 -14.27 28.41
C GLY A 156 -32.16 -12.76 28.66
N ASP A 157 -31.57 -12.29 29.77
CA ASP A 157 -31.42 -10.87 30.10
C ASP A 157 -30.38 -10.14 29.21
N GLY A 158 -29.32 -10.86 28.82
CA GLY A 158 -28.31 -10.38 27.88
C GLY A 158 -28.85 -10.17 26.46
N LYS A 159 -29.85 -10.96 26.05
CA LYS A 159 -30.49 -10.89 24.72
C LYS A 159 -31.21 -9.55 24.49
N ASP A 160 -31.99 -9.10 25.48
CA ASP A 160 -32.70 -7.81 25.40
C ASP A 160 -31.71 -6.64 25.40
N THR A 161 -30.67 -6.76 26.24
CA THR A 161 -29.57 -5.77 26.32
C THR A 161 -28.83 -5.65 24.98
N LEU A 162 -28.57 -6.78 24.30
CA LEU A 162 -27.96 -6.80 22.97
C LEU A 162 -28.82 -6.07 21.93
N MET A 163 -30.12 -6.31 21.91
CA MET A 163 -31.02 -5.70 20.93
C MET A 163 -31.15 -4.18 21.14
N ALA A 164 -31.21 -3.73 22.39
CA ALA A 164 -31.15 -2.31 22.73
C ALA A 164 -29.81 -1.68 22.30
N ALA A 165 -28.70 -2.37 22.57
CA ALA A 165 -27.36 -1.93 22.16
C ALA A 165 -27.23 -1.85 20.64
N ALA A 166 -27.71 -2.84 19.90
CA ALA A 166 -27.65 -2.88 18.44
C ALA A 166 -28.49 -1.76 17.78
N THR A 167 -29.64 -1.42 18.37
CA THR A 167 -30.45 -0.28 17.94
C THR A 167 -29.73 1.05 18.16
N LYS A 168 -29.08 1.21 19.33
CA LYS A 168 -28.31 2.41 19.65
C LYS A 168 -27.04 2.53 18.79
N ALA A 169 -26.40 1.42 18.47
CA ALA A 169 -25.17 1.35 17.67
C ALA A 169 -25.35 1.92 16.25
N ALA A 170 -26.58 1.97 15.74
CA ALA A 170 -26.90 2.58 14.46
C ALA A 170 -26.68 4.11 14.44
N THR A 171 -26.76 4.78 15.60
CA THR A 171 -26.66 6.24 15.72
C THR A 171 -25.47 6.71 16.57
N ASP A 172 -25.04 5.89 17.52
CA ASP A 172 -23.96 6.22 18.45
C ASP A 172 -22.95 5.07 18.49
N SER A 173 -21.66 5.37 18.26
CA SER A 173 -20.59 4.36 18.33
C SER A 173 -20.06 4.14 19.75
N LYS A 174 -20.51 4.94 20.73
CA LYS A 174 -20.11 4.85 22.15
C LYS A 174 -21.04 3.98 22.99
N VAL A 175 -21.72 3.01 22.36
CA VAL A 175 -22.55 2.04 23.10
C VAL A 175 -21.67 1.20 24.00
N ASP A 176 -22.13 0.95 25.22
CA ASP A 176 -21.47 -0.01 26.10
C ASP A 176 -21.66 -1.43 25.55
N VAL A 177 -20.55 -2.04 25.14
CA VAL A 177 -20.48 -3.40 24.59
C VAL A 177 -19.60 -4.31 25.45
N GLY A 178 -19.30 -3.91 26.70
CA GLY A 178 -18.42 -4.67 27.59
C GLY A 178 -18.91 -6.10 27.86
N PHE A 179 -20.22 -6.29 27.94
CA PHE A 179 -20.83 -7.62 28.09
C PHE A 179 -20.60 -8.53 26.87
N ILE A 180 -20.59 -7.97 25.65
CA ILE A 180 -20.28 -8.69 24.41
C ILE A 180 -18.82 -9.09 24.40
N ASN A 181 -17.92 -8.17 24.76
CA ASN A 181 -16.49 -8.43 24.80
C ASN A 181 -16.15 -9.57 25.77
N SER A 182 -16.86 -9.61 26.91
CA SER A 182 -16.73 -10.66 27.91
C SER A 182 -17.27 -12.00 27.40
N ALA A 183 -18.45 -12.00 26.76
CA ALA A 183 -19.05 -13.20 26.18
C ALA A 183 -18.20 -13.82 25.04
N LEU A 184 -17.50 -12.98 24.28
CA LEU A 184 -16.62 -13.41 23.20
C LEU A 184 -15.18 -13.75 23.65
N GLY A 185 -14.83 -13.47 24.91
CA GLY A 185 -13.47 -13.68 25.42
C GLY A 185 -12.41 -12.80 24.75
N ILE A 186 -12.77 -11.61 24.25
CA ILE A 186 -11.88 -10.69 23.51
C ILE A 186 -11.38 -9.50 24.33
N THR A 187 -11.48 -9.57 25.67
CA THR A 187 -11.11 -8.47 26.58
C THR A 187 -9.63 -8.06 26.45
N GLU A 188 -8.77 -8.99 26.06
CA GLU A 188 -7.34 -8.76 25.86
C GLU A 188 -7.00 -8.22 24.46
N ASN A 189 -7.97 -8.16 23.53
CA ASN A 189 -7.76 -7.71 22.16
C ASN A 189 -8.41 -6.34 21.90
N PRO A 190 -7.69 -5.22 22.12
CA PRO A 190 -8.25 -3.88 21.95
C PRO A 190 -8.69 -3.58 20.52
N ALA A 191 -8.07 -4.19 19.53
CA ALA A 191 -8.45 -4.01 18.13
C ALA A 191 -9.82 -4.62 17.83
N MET A 192 -10.07 -5.85 18.30
CA MET A 192 -11.39 -6.50 18.15
C MET A 192 -12.48 -5.76 18.93
N MET A 193 -12.20 -5.37 20.18
CA MET A 193 -13.17 -4.60 21.00
C MET A 193 -13.62 -3.30 20.32
N ALA A 194 -12.71 -2.61 19.62
CA ALA A 194 -13.02 -1.37 18.92
C ALA A 194 -13.98 -1.56 17.72
N VAL A 195 -14.06 -2.77 17.16
CA VAL A 195 -14.91 -3.08 15.99
C VAL A 195 -16.33 -3.46 16.42
N VAL A 196 -16.53 -3.99 17.63
CA VAL A 196 -17.83 -4.51 18.10
C VAL A 196 -18.99 -3.52 17.95
N PRO A 197 -18.88 -2.24 18.34
CA PRO A 197 -19.99 -1.29 18.17
C PRO A 197 -20.40 -1.12 16.70
N TYR A 198 -19.47 -1.23 15.76
CA TYR A 198 -19.74 -1.10 14.32
C TYR A 198 -20.26 -2.39 13.69
N ALA A 199 -20.01 -3.54 14.34
CA ALA A 199 -20.45 -4.85 13.89
C ALA A 199 -21.93 -5.14 14.18
N LEU A 200 -22.55 -4.40 15.11
CA LEU A 200 -23.94 -4.60 15.51
C LEU A 200 -24.94 -4.00 14.50
N ILE A 201 -26.03 -4.73 14.26
CA ILE A 201 -27.19 -4.26 13.50
C ILE A 201 -28.46 -4.66 14.23
N ALA A 202 -29.48 -3.79 14.23
CA ALA A 202 -30.78 -4.12 14.79
C ALA A 202 -31.46 -5.19 13.90
N VAL A 203 -31.68 -6.38 14.45
CA VAL A 203 -32.34 -7.50 13.76
C VAL A 203 -33.53 -7.93 14.60
N THR A 204 -34.65 -8.21 13.94
CA THR A 204 -35.82 -8.77 14.62
C THR A 204 -35.59 -10.27 14.87
N PRO A 205 -36.15 -10.87 15.95
CA PRO A 205 -35.88 -12.27 16.29
C PRO A 205 -36.19 -13.28 15.16
N ASP A 206 -37.16 -12.96 14.30
CA ASP A 206 -37.55 -13.76 13.12
C ASP A 206 -36.54 -13.72 11.97
N LYS A 207 -35.60 -12.76 11.99
CA LYS A 207 -34.56 -12.57 10.96
C LYS A 207 -33.17 -12.94 11.45
N LEU A 208 -33.05 -13.54 12.63
CA LEU A 208 -31.76 -14.01 13.15
C LEU A 208 -31.29 -15.20 12.31
N ALA A 209 -30.16 -15.02 11.66
CA ALA A 209 -29.50 -16.04 10.85
C ALA A 209 -28.00 -15.98 11.13
N MET A 210 -27.44 -17.06 11.66
CA MET A 210 -25.99 -17.14 11.92
C MET A 210 -25.19 -17.32 10.62
N THR A 211 -25.79 -17.88 9.58
CA THR A 211 -25.14 -18.14 8.29
C THR A 211 -25.97 -17.57 7.15
N ASP A 212 -25.31 -17.02 6.14
CA ASP A 212 -25.93 -16.57 4.89
C ASP A 212 -25.03 -17.02 3.71
N PRO A 213 -25.58 -17.68 2.67
CA PRO A 213 -24.82 -18.08 1.48
C PRO A 213 -24.04 -16.95 0.80
N ALA A 214 -24.50 -15.70 0.91
CA ALA A 214 -23.83 -14.52 0.38
C ALA A 214 -22.52 -14.18 1.11
N LEU A 215 -22.27 -14.75 2.30
CA LEU A 215 -21.03 -14.55 3.03
C LEU A 215 -19.87 -15.32 2.44
N LYS A 216 -20.10 -16.51 1.87
CA LYS A 216 -19.01 -17.36 1.40
C LYS A 216 -18.09 -16.64 0.38
N PRO A 217 -18.60 -15.98 -0.68
CA PRO A 217 -17.74 -15.24 -1.61
C PRO A 217 -16.97 -14.09 -0.95
N VAL A 218 -17.55 -13.48 0.08
CA VAL A 218 -16.89 -12.41 0.84
C VAL A 218 -15.77 -12.99 1.69
N MET A 219 -16.02 -14.08 2.41
CA MET A 219 -15.01 -14.76 3.23
C MET A 219 -13.86 -15.29 2.37
N ASP A 220 -14.16 -15.95 1.25
CA ASP A 220 -13.17 -16.43 0.28
C ASP A 220 -12.25 -15.27 -0.17
N LYS A 221 -12.83 -14.10 -0.49
CA LYS A 221 -12.06 -12.94 -0.95
C LYS A 221 -11.12 -12.34 0.11
N PHE A 222 -11.50 -12.35 1.39
CA PHE A 222 -10.78 -11.65 2.45
C PHE A 222 -9.93 -12.58 3.34
N PHE A 223 -10.13 -13.89 3.28
CA PHE A 223 -9.37 -14.87 4.05
C PHE A 223 -8.50 -15.79 3.23
N ILE A 224 -8.65 -15.82 1.90
CA ILE A 224 -7.72 -16.52 1.01
C ILE A 224 -6.73 -15.49 0.50
N HIS A 225 -5.48 -15.66 0.89
CA HIS A 225 -4.39 -14.79 0.48
C HIS A 225 -3.41 -15.56 -0.38
N ASN A 226 -2.83 -14.87 -1.35
CA ASN A 226 -1.77 -15.46 -2.15
C ASN A 226 -0.49 -15.45 -1.33
N GLN A 227 0.02 -16.63 -1.02
CA GLN A 227 1.28 -16.82 -0.30
C GLN A 227 2.23 -17.61 -1.20
N SER A 228 3.53 -17.45 -0.97
CA SER A 228 4.57 -18.18 -1.68
C SER A 228 5.78 -18.35 -0.78
N PHE A 229 6.65 -19.30 -1.09
CA PHE A 229 7.91 -19.45 -0.36
C PHE A 229 8.75 -18.15 -0.36
N LEU A 230 8.65 -17.31 -1.40
CA LEU A 230 9.35 -16.02 -1.48
C LEU A 230 8.76 -14.94 -0.55
N THR A 231 7.46 -15.01 -0.26
CA THR A 231 6.83 -14.11 0.71
C THR A 231 7.04 -14.59 2.13
N ASP A 232 7.10 -15.91 2.33
CA ASP A 232 7.08 -16.52 3.66
C ASP A 232 8.50 -16.77 4.21
N THR A 233 9.51 -16.80 3.34
CA THR A 233 10.91 -16.91 3.80
C THR A 233 11.30 -15.67 4.58
N ILE A 234 11.59 -15.85 5.87
CA ILE A 234 12.09 -14.79 6.75
C ILE A 234 13.62 -14.79 6.71
N VAL A 235 14.21 -13.67 6.33
CA VAL A 235 15.66 -13.45 6.31
C VAL A 235 15.97 -12.26 7.22
N PHE A 236 16.85 -12.46 8.20
CA PHE A 236 17.18 -11.45 9.22
C PHE A 236 15.97 -10.87 9.98
N GLY A 237 14.90 -11.65 10.14
CA GLY A 237 13.68 -11.21 10.84
C GLY A 237 12.66 -10.47 9.98
N PHE A 238 12.89 -10.34 8.66
CA PHE A 238 11.94 -9.71 7.73
C PHE A 238 11.60 -10.64 6.56
N PRO A 239 10.39 -10.50 5.97
CA PRO A 239 10.04 -11.23 4.74
C PRO A 239 11.02 -10.96 3.59
N PHE A 240 11.45 -12.01 2.89
CA PHE A 240 12.49 -11.97 1.85
C PHE A 240 12.17 -10.98 0.73
N HIS A 241 10.92 -10.92 0.27
CA HIS A 241 10.51 -10.00 -0.79
C HIS A 241 10.72 -8.52 -0.43
N TYR A 242 10.60 -8.13 0.85
CA TYR A 242 10.94 -6.78 1.30
C TYR A 242 12.46 -6.56 1.27
N LEU A 243 13.25 -7.54 1.71
CA LEU A 243 14.71 -7.48 1.63
C LEU A 243 15.19 -7.35 0.17
N TYR A 244 14.61 -8.13 -0.74
CA TYR A 244 14.95 -8.09 -2.16
C TYR A 244 14.66 -6.72 -2.75
N THR A 245 13.45 -6.19 -2.53
CA THR A 245 13.03 -4.91 -3.11
C THR A 245 13.75 -3.71 -2.50
N ALA A 246 13.97 -3.70 -1.19
CA ALA A 246 14.58 -2.56 -0.50
C ALA A 246 16.11 -2.53 -0.62
N LEU A 247 16.78 -3.68 -0.51
CA LEU A 247 18.24 -3.74 -0.40
C LEU A 247 18.90 -4.31 -1.66
N ILE A 248 18.42 -5.44 -2.18
CA ILE A 248 19.06 -6.11 -3.32
C ILE A 248 18.90 -5.27 -4.59
N LEU A 249 17.70 -4.78 -4.90
CA LEU A 249 17.48 -3.94 -6.09
C LEU A 249 18.26 -2.63 -6.05
N LEU A 250 18.35 -1.98 -4.89
CA LEU A 250 19.12 -0.75 -4.73
C LEU A 250 20.62 -1.00 -4.89
N THR A 251 21.15 -2.05 -4.25
CA THR A 251 22.55 -2.46 -4.39
C THR A 251 22.88 -2.80 -5.83
N LEU A 252 22.01 -3.57 -6.50
CA LEU A 252 22.15 -3.91 -7.91
C LEU A 252 22.20 -2.66 -8.79
N PHE A 253 21.35 -1.67 -8.54
CA PHE A 253 21.37 -0.41 -9.29
C PHE A 253 22.71 0.33 -9.16
N VAL A 254 23.25 0.44 -7.94
CA VAL A 254 24.57 1.05 -7.71
C VAL A 254 25.68 0.26 -8.42
N LEU A 255 25.63 -1.07 -8.38
CA LEU A 255 26.58 -1.92 -9.10
C LEU A 255 26.51 -1.72 -10.61
N ILE A 256 25.31 -1.57 -11.18
CA ILE A 256 25.13 -1.25 -12.61
C ILE A 256 25.76 0.10 -12.95
N CYS A 257 25.57 1.13 -12.11
CA CYS A 257 26.21 2.44 -12.29
C CYS A 257 27.74 2.35 -12.25
N LEU A 258 28.29 1.60 -11.28
CA LEU A 258 29.73 1.39 -11.17
C LEU A 258 30.29 0.66 -12.40
N VAL A 259 29.63 -0.40 -12.86
CA VAL A 259 30.01 -1.12 -14.09
C VAL A 259 29.93 -0.20 -15.30
N TYR A 260 28.91 0.65 -15.39
CA TYR A 260 28.77 1.62 -16.46
C TYR A 260 29.95 2.61 -16.50
N CYS A 261 30.36 3.16 -15.34
CA CYS A 261 31.54 4.03 -15.26
C CYS A 261 32.79 3.33 -15.80
N PHE A 262 33.06 2.09 -15.37
CA PHE A 262 34.21 1.32 -15.88
C PHE A 262 34.14 1.05 -17.38
N VAL A 263 32.95 0.75 -17.91
CA VAL A 263 32.76 0.55 -19.35
C VAL A 263 33.03 1.84 -20.11
N ILE A 264 32.55 2.99 -19.64
CA ILE A 264 32.76 4.28 -20.29
C ILE A 264 34.21 4.70 -20.29
N ASP A 265 34.94 4.50 -19.18
CA ASP A 265 36.38 4.77 -19.12
C ASP A 265 37.14 3.93 -20.16
N GLY A 266 36.77 2.66 -20.32
CA GLY A 266 37.32 1.80 -21.38
C GLY A 266 37.00 2.31 -22.78
N LEU A 267 35.80 2.84 -23.00
CA LEU A 267 35.40 3.43 -24.28
C LEU A 267 36.13 4.74 -24.57
N MET A 268 36.33 5.62 -23.58
CA MET A 268 37.06 6.87 -23.75
C MET A 268 38.51 6.63 -24.19
N LYS A 269 39.18 5.65 -23.58
CA LYS A 269 40.53 5.21 -23.97
C LYS A 269 40.57 4.66 -25.39
N LYS A 270 39.59 3.83 -25.76
CA LYS A 270 39.50 3.21 -27.10
C LYS A 270 39.31 4.23 -28.22
N TYR A 271 38.59 5.32 -27.97
CA TYR A 271 38.30 6.36 -28.97
C TYR A 271 39.21 7.60 -28.85
N GLU A 272 40.29 7.51 -28.07
CA GLU A 272 41.30 8.57 -27.87
C GLU A 272 40.72 9.93 -27.42
N MET A 273 39.57 9.93 -26.75
CA MET A 273 38.89 11.17 -26.34
C MET A 273 39.50 11.82 -25.09
N GLU A 274 40.51 11.20 -24.48
CA GLU A 274 41.22 11.75 -23.32
C GLU A 274 42.14 12.93 -23.70
N LYS A 275 42.66 12.96 -24.94
CA LYS A 275 43.64 13.97 -25.39
C LYS A 275 43.06 15.32 -25.79
N SER A 276 41.74 15.46 -25.86
CA SER A 276 41.10 16.72 -26.27
C SER A 276 40.91 17.73 -25.13
N PHE A 277 41.36 17.42 -23.92
CA PHE A 277 41.18 18.24 -22.71
C PHE A 277 42.50 18.69 -22.05
N GLU A 278 43.65 18.35 -22.64
CA GLU A 278 44.97 18.94 -22.31
C GLU A 278 45.32 20.07 -23.29
#